data_AF-A0A843ID99-F1
#
_entry.id   AF-A0A843ID99-F1
#
_cell.length_a   1.000
_cell.length_b   1.000
_cell.length_c   1.000
_cell.angle_alpha   90.00
_cell.angle_beta   90.00
_cell.angle_gamma   90.00
#
_symmetry.space_group_name_H-M   'P 1'
#
loop_
_entity.id
_entity.type
_entity.pdbx_description
1 polymer ?
#
loop_
_entity_poly.entity_id
_entity_poly.type
_entity_poly.pdbx_seq_one_letter_code
_entity_poly.pdbx_strand_id
1 'polypeptide(L)'
;PGNGVYDPHDIYRDENHNKQYDIGEYYVDCPLEDFQYKPGDVIGQSTNYNRQWRHSVQEVPGYFIKVDNTVPFYLVKVSIPYKFYLDYVVRVWNRDGLINIPVPPEGSYAVISVIPEGTLNNGVLTFSSETFQRHYNTSVSQGYFLDHDFQVTGPIPPLPSMPGTSSDTTPDSDSDEKQTPGFETLIFLIACILILYRLKKKKT
;
A
#
# COMPACT_ATOMS: atom_id res chain seq x y z
N PRO A 1 -29.04 -5.00 7.05
CA PRO A 1 -29.14 -4.66 5.61
C PRO A 1 -29.53 -3.20 5.46
N GLY A 2 -28.86 -2.45 4.58
CA GLY A 2 -29.23 -1.08 4.26
C GLY A 2 -30.58 -0.98 3.53
N ASN A 3 -31.08 0.25 3.38
CA ASN A 3 -32.43 0.52 2.83
C ASN A 3 -32.40 0.86 1.33
N GLY A 4 -31.23 0.88 0.70
CA GLY A 4 -31.05 1.23 -0.71
C GLY A 4 -31.28 2.70 -1.03
N VAL A 5 -31.27 3.56 -0.01
CA VAL A 5 -31.38 5.02 -0.11
C VAL A 5 -30.20 5.63 0.63
N TYR A 6 -29.63 6.70 0.09
CA TYR A 6 -28.59 7.43 0.80
C TYR A 6 -29.15 8.08 2.07
N ASP A 7 -28.60 7.71 3.21
CA ASP A 7 -28.86 8.35 4.51
C ASP A 7 -27.65 9.21 4.93
N PRO A 8 -27.83 10.29 5.71
CA PRO A 8 -26.74 11.20 6.10
C PRO A 8 -25.55 10.55 6.83
N HIS A 9 -25.73 9.35 7.39
CA HIS A 9 -24.66 8.57 8.03
C HIS A 9 -23.84 7.71 7.06
N ASP A 10 -24.30 7.55 5.81
CA ASP A 10 -23.64 6.70 4.83
C ASP A 10 -22.40 7.39 4.29
N ILE A 11 -21.34 6.59 4.12
CA ILE A 11 -20.11 7.05 3.50
C ILE A 11 -20.35 7.08 1.99
N TYR A 12 -20.11 8.23 1.36
CA TYR A 12 -20.24 8.42 -0.08
C TYR A 12 -18.90 8.81 -0.71
N ARG A 13 -18.79 8.59 -2.01
CA ARG A 13 -17.67 8.99 -2.84
C ARG A 13 -17.99 10.35 -3.47
N ASP A 14 -17.44 11.39 -2.87
CA ASP A 14 -17.50 12.77 -3.38
C ASP A 14 -16.61 12.91 -4.64
N GLU A 15 -17.21 12.77 -5.83
CA GLU A 15 -16.48 12.77 -7.11
C GLU A 15 -16.12 14.18 -7.57
N ASN A 16 -16.87 15.19 -7.12
CA ASN A 16 -16.66 16.59 -7.52
C ASN A 16 -16.03 17.46 -6.41
N HIS A 17 -15.72 16.86 -5.26
CA HIS A 17 -15.06 17.47 -4.11
C HIS A 17 -15.85 18.61 -3.45
N ASN A 18 -17.19 18.58 -3.51
CA ASN A 18 -18.05 19.62 -2.93
C ASN A 18 -18.42 19.36 -1.45
N LYS A 19 -17.99 18.23 -0.88
CA LYS A 19 -18.27 17.78 0.50
C LYS A 19 -19.75 17.54 0.78
N GLN A 20 -20.54 17.24 -0.24
CA GLN A 20 -21.95 16.90 -0.15
C GLN A 20 -22.23 15.69 -1.03
N TYR A 21 -23.20 14.87 -0.67
CA TYR A 21 -23.64 13.80 -1.55
C TYR A 21 -24.46 14.38 -2.71
N ASP A 22 -24.07 14.05 -3.93
CA ASP A 22 -24.85 14.36 -5.14
C ASP A 22 -25.59 13.13 -5.68
N ILE A 23 -26.77 13.37 -6.25
CA ILE A 23 -27.58 12.32 -6.88
C ILE A 23 -26.75 11.65 -7.99
N GLY A 24 -26.47 10.36 -7.81
CA GLY A 24 -25.71 9.54 -8.75
C GLY A 24 -24.31 9.17 -8.26
N GLU A 25 -23.84 9.78 -7.17
CA GLU A 25 -22.60 9.36 -6.52
C GLU A 25 -22.74 8.00 -5.84
N TYR A 26 -21.63 7.27 -5.78
CA TYR A 26 -21.61 5.99 -5.10
C TYR A 26 -21.61 6.18 -3.59
N TYR A 27 -22.46 5.43 -2.87
CA TYR A 27 -22.46 5.39 -1.41
C TYR A 27 -22.49 3.95 -0.89
N VAL A 28 -22.02 3.79 0.34
CA VAL A 28 -22.06 2.53 1.08
C VAL A 28 -23.33 2.53 1.91
N ASP A 29 -24.33 1.78 1.45
CA ASP A 29 -25.63 1.60 2.11
C ASP A 29 -25.47 0.82 3.43
N CYS A 30 -25.29 1.56 4.52
CA CYS A 30 -25.14 1.00 5.86
C CYS A 30 -26.51 0.81 6.52
N PRO A 31 -26.68 -0.20 7.39
CA PRO A 31 -27.86 -0.26 8.24
C PRO A 31 -27.87 0.91 9.24
N LEU A 32 -29.06 1.46 9.52
CA LEU A 32 -29.29 2.53 10.50
C LEU A 32 -28.96 2.13 11.95
N GLU A 33 -28.94 0.83 12.23
CA GLU A 33 -28.60 0.25 13.53
C GLU A 33 -27.22 -0.43 13.46
N ASP A 34 -26.63 -0.73 14.61
CA ASP A 34 -25.37 -1.47 14.69
C ASP A 34 -25.40 -2.76 13.85
N PHE A 35 -24.29 -3.06 13.18
CA PHE A 35 -24.15 -4.29 12.40
C PHE A 35 -24.28 -5.52 13.32
N GLN A 36 -25.46 -6.15 13.31
CA GLN A 36 -25.71 -7.42 13.97
C GLN A 36 -25.76 -8.56 12.95
N TYR A 37 -24.83 -9.50 13.07
CA TYR A 37 -24.88 -10.75 12.31
C TYR A 37 -26.04 -11.60 12.80
N LYS A 38 -26.95 -12.00 11.91
CA LYS A 38 -28.03 -12.95 12.22
C LYS A 38 -27.53 -14.39 12.05
N PRO A 39 -28.03 -15.35 12.84
CA PRO A 39 -27.77 -16.77 12.59
C PRO A 39 -28.22 -17.16 11.18
N GLY A 40 -27.28 -17.60 10.34
CA GLY A 40 -27.51 -17.91 8.92
C GLY A 40 -27.01 -16.83 7.95
N ASP A 41 -26.61 -15.66 8.44
CA ASP A 41 -25.90 -14.68 7.63
C ASP A 41 -24.53 -15.26 7.24
N VAL A 42 -24.29 -15.34 5.94
CA VAL A 42 -22.98 -15.70 5.40
C VAL A 42 -22.13 -14.44 5.43
N ILE A 43 -20.99 -14.45 6.14
CA ILE A 43 -19.98 -13.40 6.05
C ILE A 43 -19.72 -13.18 4.56
N GLY A 44 -20.00 -11.97 4.06
CA GLY A 44 -20.05 -11.69 2.64
C GLY A 44 -18.89 -12.35 1.91
N GLN A 45 -19.18 -13.28 1.01
CA GLN A 45 -18.17 -13.78 0.09
C GLN A 45 -17.67 -12.55 -0.65
N SER A 46 -16.37 -12.24 -0.49
CA SER A 46 -15.70 -11.11 -1.13
C SER A 46 -16.28 -10.91 -2.52
N THR A 47 -17.09 -9.85 -2.68
CA THR A 47 -17.78 -9.57 -3.93
C THR A 47 -16.71 -9.59 -5.03
N ASN A 48 -16.83 -10.54 -5.98
CA ASN A 48 -15.91 -10.82 -7.09
C ASN A 48 -14.86 -11.95 -6.93
N TYR A 49 -15.25 -13.16 -6.49
CA TYR A 49 -14.38 -14.35 -6.57
C TYR A 49 -13.93 -14.74 -8.00
N ASN A 50 -14.61 -14.20 -9.04
CA ASN A 50 -14.36 -14.49 -10.46
C ASN A 50 -13.26 -13.63 -11.11
N ARG A 51 -12.65 -12.67 -10.39
CA ARG A 51 -11.60 -11.80 -10.93
C ARG A 51 -10.24 -12.43 -10.71
N GLN A 52 -9.72 -13.12 -11.73
CA GLN A 52 -8.42 -13.82 -11.68
C GLN A 52 -7.23 -12.90 -11.32
N TRP A 53 -7.36 -11.59 -11.45
CA TRP A 53 -6.35 -10.58 -11.11
C TRP A 53 -6.42 -10.07 -9.66
N ARG A 54 -7.37 -10.53 -8.83
CA ARG A 54 -7.31 -10.33 -7.37
C ARG A 54 -6.69 -11.57 -6.74
N HIS A 55 -5.36 -11.60 -6.71
CA HIS A 55 -4.63 -12.52 -5.85
C HIS A 55 -4.86 -12.12 -4.40
N SER A 56 -5.32 -13.06 -3.57
CA SER A 56 -5.25 -12.88 -2.13
C SER A 56 -3.79 -12.59 -1.77
N VAL A 57 -3.54 -11.46 -1.09
CA VAL A 57 -2.21 -11.13 -0.53
C VAL A 57 -1.92 -12.03 0.69
N GLN A 58 -2.80 -12.99 0.98
CA GLN A 58 -2.57 -13.97 2.03
C GLN A 58 -1.34 -14.79 1.68
N GLU A 59 -0.35 -14.70 2.55
CA GLU A 59 0.83 -15.54 2.52
C GLU A 59 0.42 -17.01 2.58
N VAL A 60 0.87 -17.78 1.59
CA VAL A 60 0.57 -19.21 1.51
C VAL A 60 1.75 -19.99 2.10
N PRO A 61 1.53 -20.96 3.00
CA PRO A 61 2.61 -21.78 3.53
C PRO A 61 3.46 -22.40 2.40
N GLY A 62 4.79 -22.30 2.54
CA GLY A 62 5.76 -22.78 1.55
C GLY A 62 5.99 -21.87 0.34
N TYR A 63 5.23 -20.79 0.18
CA TYR A 63 5.41 -19.80 -0.90
C TYR A 63 6.39 -18.69 -0.50
N PHE A 64 7.51 -19.06 0.12
CA PHE A 64 8.52 -18.10 0.56
C PHE A 64 9.88 -18.39 -0.08
N ILE A 65 10.67 -17.37 -0.32
CA ILE A 65 12.12 -17.51 -0.51
C ILE A 65 12.80 -17.01 0.74
N LYS A 66 13.79 -17.75 1.22
CA LYS A 66 14.61 -17.33 2.34
C LYS A 66 15.83 -16.55 1.85
N VAL A 67 16.06 -15.39 2.45
CA VAL A 67 17.13 -14.46 2.10
C VAL A 67 17.89 -14.05 3.34
N ASP A 68 19.21 -13.89 3.22
CA ASP A 68 20.09 -13.49 4.32
C ASP A 68 20.51 -12.01 4.19
N ASN A 69 19.51 -11.12 4.07
CA ASN A 69 19.74 -9.68 4.02
C ASN A 69 18.51 -8.90 4.49
N THR A 70 18.69 -7.60 4.70
CA THR A 70 17.67 -6.70 5.24
C THR A 70 17.03 -5.79 4.18
N VAL A 71 17.09 -6.15 2.89
CA VAL A 71 16.41 -5.37 1.85
C VAL A 71 14.91 -5.42 2.12
N PRO A 72 14.23 -4.26 2.26
CA PRO A 72 12.85 -4.24 2.74
C PRO A 72 11.86 -4.75 1.68
N PHE A 73 12.12 -4.51 0.38
CA PHE A 73 11.18 -4.89 -0.66
C PHE A 73 11.85 -5.58 -1.84
N TYR A 74 11.07 -6.45 -2.46
CA TYR A 74 11.43 -7.17 -3.66
C TYR A 74 10.32 -7.02 -4.70
N LEU A 75 10.73 -7.04 -5.97
CA LEU A 75 9.81 -7.14 -7.09
C LEU A 75 9.79 -8.59 -7.56
N VAL A 76 8.61 -9.20 -7.49
CA VAL A 76 8.33 -10.52 -8.08
C VAL A 76 7.62 -10.29 -9.40
N LYS A 77 8.33 -10.60 -10.49
CA LYS A 77 7.79 -10.55 -11.86
C LYS A 77 7.35 -11.95 -12.25
N VAL A 78 6.13 -12.06 -12.74
CA VAL A 78 5.57 -13.30 -13.26
C VAL A 78 5.28 -13.10 -14.73
N SER A 79 6.00 -13.83 -15.57
CA SER A 79 5.84 -13.81 -17.03
C SER A 79 5.25 -15.12 -17.53
N ILE A 80 4.22 -15.04 -18.36
CA ILE A 80 3.56 -16.20 -18.97
C ILE A 80 3.85 -16.13 -20.48
N PRO A 81 4.90 -16.81 -20.98
CA PRO A 81 5.41 -16.60 -22.35
C PRO A 81 4.35 -16.74 -23.44
N TYR A 82 3.37 -17.62 -23.26
CA TYR A 82 2.30 -17.88 -24.23
C TYR A 82 1.07 -16.95 -24.07
N LYS A 83 1.03 -16.14 -22.99
CA LYS A 83 -0.08 -15.24 -22.66
C LYS A 83 0.46 -13.97 -21.98
N PHE A 84 1.29 -13.20 -22.69
CA PHE A 84 1.94 -11.99 -22.17
C PHE A 84 0.99 -10.95 -21.54
N TYR A 85 -0.30 -10.93 -21.94
CA TYR A 85 -1.32 -10.05 -21.36
C TYR A 85 -1.71 -10.44 -19.92
N LEU A 86 -1.20 -11.57 -19.43
CA LEU A 86 -1.34 -12.04 -18.06
C LEU A 86 -0.05 -11.82 -17.25
N ASP A 87 1.00 -11.21 -17.82
CA ASP A 87 2.20 -10.86 -17.08
C ASP A 87 1.88 -9.83 -16.00
N TYR A 88 2.50 -9.96 -14.84
CA TYR A 88 2.31 -9.01 -13.74
C TYR A 88 3.55 -8.88 -12.88
N VAL A 89 3.59 -7.80 -12.10
CA VAL A 89 4.65 -7.53 -11.13
C VAL A 89 4.01 -7.23 -9.79
N VAL A 90 4.47 -7.91 -8.75
CA VAL A 90 4.05 -7.66 -7.37
C VAL A 90 5.24 -7.19 -6.56
N ARG A 91 5.03 -6.15 -5.77
CA ARG A 91 5.98 -5.70 -4.76
C ARG A 91 5.71 -6.45 -3.46
N VAL A 92 6.71 -7.12 -2.92
CA VAL A 92 6.59 -7.95 -1.71
C VAL A 92 7.54 -7.46 -0.63
N TRP A 93 7.10 -7.54 0.62
CA TRP A 93 7.91 -7.16 1.78
C TRP A 93 8.73 -8.37 2.24
N ASN A 94 10.01 -8.14 2.53
CA ASN A 94 10.85 -9.02 3.34
C ASN A 94 10.47 -8.93 4.82
N ARG A 95 9.85 -9.99 5.35
CA ARG A 95 9.57 -10.13 6.77
C ARG A 95 10.54 -11.17 7.35
N ASP A 96 11.47 -10.71 8.17
CA ASP A 96 12.43 -11.57 8.89
C ASP A 96 13.22 -12.54 8.00
N GLY A 97 13.63 -12.07 6.81
CA GLY A 97 14.39 -12.89 5.85
C GLY A 97 13.51 -13.80 4.98
N LEU A 98 12.19 -13.64 5.01
CA LEU A 98 11.26 -14.38 4.17
C LEU A 98 10.51 -13.42 3.24
N ILE A 99 10.55 -13.71 1.94
CA ILE A 99 9.81 -12.99 0.91
C ILE A 99 8.74 -13.89 0.31
N ASN A 100 7.49 -13.46 0.35
CA ASN A 100 6.38 -14.19 -0.26
C ASN A 100 6.46 -14.14 -1.80
N ILE A 101 6.25 -15.26 -2.47
CA ILE A 101 6.25 -15.37 -3.93
C ILE A 101 4.90 -15.82 -4.46
N PRO A 102 4.09 -14.97 -5.11
CA PRO A 102 2.83 -15.40 -5.71
C PRO A 102 3.09 -16.26 -6.96
N VAL A 103 3.22 -17.57 -6.77
CA VAL A 103 3.38 -18.52 -7.88
C VAL A 103 2.01 -18.86 -8.46
N PRO A 104 1.78 -18.69 -9.78
CA PRO A 104 0.53 -19.09 -10.41
C PRO A 104 0.18 -20.58 -10.21
N PRO A 105 -1.10 -20.96 -10.34
CA PRO A 105 -1.53 -22.34 -10.33
C PRO A 105 -0.83 -23.19 -11.38
N GLU A 106 -0.81 -24.50 -11.15
CA GLU A 106 -0.28 -25.49 -12.09
C GLU A 106 -0.92 -25.34 -13.50
N GLY A 107 -0.13 -25.55 -14.55
CA GLY A 107 -0.55 -25.39 -15.95
C GLY A 107 -0.43 -23.96 -16.49
N SER A 108 0.06 -23.00 -15.69
CA SER A 108 0.28 -21.62 -16.14
C SER A 108 1.57 -21.43 -16.97
N TYR A 109 2.56 -22.33 -16.86
CA TYR A 109 3.83 -22.25 -17.59
C TYR A 109 4.53 -20.90 -17.44
N ALA A 110 4.56 -20.38 -16.21
CA ALA A 110 5.09 -19.08 -15.89
C ALA A 110 6.58 -19.13 -15.53
N VAL A 111 7.29 -18.05 -15.85
CA VAL A 111 8.64 -17.75 -15.38
C VAL A 111 8.53 -16.70 -14.29
N ILE A 112 9.05 -17.00 -13.11
CA ILE A 112 9.05 -16.13 -11.96
C ILE A 112 10.47 -15.58 -11.79
N SER A 113 10.60 -14.26 -11.75
CA SER A 113 11.86 -13.57 -11.48
C SER A 113 11.71 -12.68 -10.26
N VAL A 114 12.68 -12.75 -9.35
CA VAL A 114 12.69 -11.97 -8.10
C VAL A 114 13.89 -11.05 -8.09
N ILE A 115 13.68 -9.78 -7.74
CA ILE A 115 14.71 -8.74 -7.80
C ILE A 115 14.62 -7.87 -6.54
N PRO A 116 15.74 -7.61 -5.83
CA PRO A 116 15.80 -6.63 -4.76
C PRO A 116 15.44 -5.23 -5.26
N GLU A 117 14.56 -4.53 -4.55
CA GLU A 117 14.17 -3.17 -4.94
C GLU A 117 15.05 -2.11 -4.27
N GLY A 118 15.42 -1.07 -5.02
CA GLY A 118 16.10 0.11 -4.48
C GLY A 118 17.55 -0.11 -4.06
N THR A 119 18.18 -1.23 -4.46
CA THR A 119 19.58 -1.54 -4.17
C THR A 119 20.29 -2.21 -5.34
N LEU A 120 21.60 -2.06 -5.40
CA LEU A 120 22.44 -2.73 -6.39
C LEU A 120 22.63 -4.20 -6.01
N ASN A 121 22.45 -5.09 -6.97
CA ASN A 121 22.50 -6.53 -6.80
C ASN A 121 23.00 -7.20 -8.09
N ASN A 122 23.57 -8.40 -7.96
CA ASN A 122 24.10 -9.17 -9.09
C ASN A 122 23.41 -10.53 -9.28
N GLY A 123 22.55 -10.95 -8.34
CA GLY A 123 21.97 -12.29 -8.31
C GLY A 123 20.45 -12.31 -8.49
N VAL A 124 19.92 -11.96 -9.67
CA VAL A 124 18.49 -12.15 -9.97
C VAL A 124 18.13 -13.63 -9.85
N LEU A 125 17.12 -13.94 -9.03
CA LEU A 125 16.59 -15.30 -8.96
C LEU A 125 15.55 -15.48 -10.05
N THR A 126 15.64 -16.56 -10.82
CA THR A 126 14.62 -16.92 -11.81
C THR A 126 14.35 -18.42 -11.77
N PHE A 127 13.08 -18.81 -11.74
CA PHE A 127 12.63 -20.21 -11.76
C PHE A 127 11.28 -20.33 -12.48
N SER A 128 10.92 -21.55 -12.91
CA SER A 128 9.62 -21.80 -13.54
C SER A 128 8.56 -22.21 -12.52
N SER A 129 7.28 -21.93 -12.79
CA SER A 129 6.18 -22.39 -11.94
C SER A 129 6.19 -23.91 -11.76
N GLU A 130 6.54 -24.68 -12.80
CA GLU A 130 6.57 -26.15 -12.77
C GLU A 130 7.67 -26.66 -11.84
N THR A 131 8.75 -25.90 -11.71
CA THR A 131 9.84 -26.23 -10.80
C THR A 131 9.39 -26.03 -9.36
N PHE A 132 8.71 -24.92 -9.07
CA PHE A 132 8.12 -24.68 -7.76
C PHE A 132 7.07 -25.75 -7.41
N GLN A 133 6.12 -26.03 -8.31
CA GLN A 133 5.03 -26.98 -8.04
C GLN A 133 5.55 -28.40 -7.72
N ARG A 134 6.62 -28.84 -8.41
CA ARG A 134 7.28 -30.14 -8.12
C ARG A 134 7.88 -30.23 -6.72
N HIS A 135 8.29 -29.11 -6.14
CA HIS A 135 8.91 -29.05 -4.82
C HIS A 135 7.98 -28.53 -3.73
N TYR A 136 6.71 -28.23 -4.06
CA TYR A 136 5.79 -27.55 -3.15
C TYR A 136 5.63 -28.27 -1.80
N ASN A 137 5.50 -29.59 -1.80
CA ASN A 137 5.38 -30.37 -0.57
C ASN A 137 6.62 -30.21 0.34
N THR A 138 7.82 -30.20 -0.24
CA THR A 138 9.06 -29.92 0.49
C THR A 138 9.04 -28.49 1.01
N SER A 139 8.57 -27.54 0.19
CA SER A 139 8.48 -26.14 0.58
C SER A 139 7.57 -25.90 1.78
N VAL A 140 6.42 -26.58 1.83
CA VAL A 140 5.51 -26.54 2.98
C VAL A 140 6.16 -27.11 4.22
N SER A 141 6.84 -28.26 4.09
CA SER A 141 7.52 -28.92 5.22
C SER A 141 8.66 -28.08 5.80
N GLN A 142 9.43 -27.39 4.98
CA GLN A 142 10.57 -26.57 5.42
C GLN A 142 10.17 -25.11 5.74
N GLY A 143 8.98 -24.69 5.31
CA GLY A 143 8.44 -23.34 5.50
C GLY A 143 8.76 -22.35 4.37
N TYR A 144 9.67 -22.67 3.45
CA TYR A 144 10.10 -21.84 2.32
C TYR A 144 10.46 -22.73 1.12
N PHE A 145 10.65 -22.20 -0.09
CA PHE A 145 10.97 -22.98 -1.28
C PHE A 145 12.46 -23.23 -1.43
N LEU A 146 13.26 -22.17 -1.36
CA LEU A 146 14.71 -22.23 -1.45
C LEU A 146 15.34 -21.05 -0.70
N ASP A 147 16.62 -21.20 -0.36
CA ASP A 147 17.49 -20.12 0.08
C ASP A 147 18.13 -19.45 -1.14
N HIS A 148 18.22 -18.12 -1.15
CA HIS A 148 18.89 -17.37 -2.22
C HIS A 148 19.64 -16.15 -1.70
N ASP A 149 20.89 -16.00 -2.13
CA ASP A 149 21.69 -14.80 -1.93
C ASP A 149 21.67 -13.95 -3.21
N PHE A 150 21.07 -12.76 -3.11
CA PHE A 150 20.98 -11.79 -4.20
C PHE A 150 22.29 -11.03 -4.44
N GLN A 151 23.32 -11.25 -3.62
CA GLN A 151 24.62 -10.57 -3.69
C GLN A 151 24.42 -9.04 -3.70
N VAL A 152 23.72 -8.56 -2.68
CA VAL A 152 23.43 -7.13 -2.50
C VAL A 152 24.74 -6.40 -2.20
N THR A 153 25.08 -5.42 -3.03
CA THR A 153 26.35 -4.66 -2.94
C THR A 153 26.13 -3.17 -2.74
N GLY A 154 24.91 -2.67 -2.96
CA GLY A 154 24.55 -1.26 -2.81
C GLY A 154 24.00 -0.90 -1.43
N PRO A 155 23.74 0.39 -1.17
CA PRO A 155 23.02 0.81 0.02
C PRO A 155 21.64 0.17 0.05
N ILE A 156 21.19 -0.20 1.25
CA ILE A 156 19.86 -0.76 1.47
C ILE A 156 18.90 0.41 1.74
N PRO A 157 17.76 0.51 1.01
CA PRO A 157 16.81 1.59 1.23
C PRO A 157 16.18 1.49 2.63
N PRO A 158 15.86 2.62 3.27
CA PRO A 158 15.19 2.60 4.57
C PRO A 158 13.79 1.98 4.46
N LEU A 159 13.33 1.37 5.54
CA LEU A 159 11.93 0.97 5.66
C LEU A 159 11.04 2.22 5.55
N PRO A 160 9.97 2.19 4.74
CA PRO A 160 9.04 3.30 4.64
C PRO A 160 8.38 3.52 5.99
N SER A 161 8.28 4.78 6.38
CA SER A 161 7.59 5.19 7.59
C SER A 161 6.13 4.76 7.50
N MET A 162 5.71 3.81 8.35
CA MET A 162 4.29 3.51 8.51
C MET A 162 3.63 4.73 9.16
N PRO A 163 2.54 5.28 8.61
CA PRO A 163 1.77 6.29 9.32
C PRO A 163 1.17 5.65 10.58
N GLY A 164 1.66 6.01 11.76
CA GLY A 164 0.98 5.72 13.03
C GLY A 164 1.75 5.04 14.16
N THR A 165 3.05 4.73 14.03
CA THR A 165 3.82 4.15 15.15
C THR A 165 4.78 5.15 15.78
N SER A 166 4.25 6.26 16.30
CA SER A 166 4.92 7.01 17.37
C SER A 166 4.61 6.31 18.70
N SER A 167 5.43 5.34 19.07
CA SER A 167 5.54 4.91 20.46
C SER A 167 6.29 6.00 21.22
N ASP A 168 5.57 7.03 21.67
CA ASP A 168 6.06 7.95 22.70
C ASP A 168 5.07 7.91 23.86
N THR A 169 5.31 6.99 24.79
CA THR A 169 4.67 7.00 26.09
C THR A 169 5.50 7.91 26.98
N THR A 170 5.22 9.21 26.93
CA THR A 170 5.70 10.17 27.92
C THR A 170 4.47 10.90 28.49
N PRO A 171 4.24 10.88 29.82
CA PRO A 171 3.12 11.59 30.43
C PRO A 171 3.41 13.11 30.53
N ASP A 172 2.37 13.90 30.26
CA ASP A 172 2.17 15.33 30.51
C ASP A 172 3.38 16.26 30.73
N SER A 173 3.48 17.29 29.88
CA SER A 173 3.62 18.66 30.39
C SER A 173 3.11 19.68 29.37
N ASP A 174 2.06 20.41 29.76
CA ASP A 174 1.72 21.73 29.22
C ASP A 174 3.00 22.58 29.07
N SER A 175 3.36 22.92 27.84
CA SER A 175 4.22 24.08 27.58
C SER A 175 4.01 24.60 26.16
N ASP A 176 3.19 25.64 26.09
CA ASP A 176 3.23 26.77 25.15
C ASP A 176 4.07 26.58 23.88
N GLU A 177 3.39 26.23 22.79
CA GLU A 177 3.93 26.39 21.44
C GLU A 177 4.08 27.90 21.15
N LYS A 178 5.31 28.41 21.31
CA LYS A 178 5.69 29.78 20.93
C LYS A 178 5.50 29.96 19.42
N GLN A 179 4.36 30.50 19.06
CA GLN A 179 4.04 31.00 17.73
C GLN A 179 5.08 32.08 17.34
N THR A 180 5.93 31.81 16.35
CA THR A 180 6.93 32.77 15.85
C THR A 180 6.22 33.88 15.05
N PRO A 181 6.17 35.15 15.49
CA PRO A 181 5.45 36.21 14.79
C PRO A 181 6.39 36.86 13.78
N GLY A 182 6.61 36.20 12.64
CA GLY A 182 7.61 36.64 11.66
C GLY A 182 7.07 37.09 10.30
N PHE A 183 5.96 36.54 9.84
CA PHE A 183 5.57 36.67 8.44
C PHE A 183 4.41 37.65 8.20
N GLU A 184 3.43 37.69 9.10
CA GLU A 184 2.25 38.55 8.94
C GLU A 184 2.56 40.04 9.16
N THR A 185 3.45 40.35 10.10
CA THR A 185 3.91 41.73 10.36
C THR A 185 4.69 42.31 9.18
N LEU A 186 5.49 41.48 8.50
CA LEU A 186 6.25 41.88 7.31
C LEU A 186 5.32 42.23 6.14
N ILE A 187 4.28 41.41 5.92
CA ILE A 187 3.28 41.67 4.86
C ILE A 187 2.51 42.96 5.15
N PHE A 188 2.12 43.20 6.41
CA PHE A 188 1.39 44.41 6.79
C PHE A 188 2.24 45.68 6.60
N LEU A 189 3.53 45.63 6.96
CA LEU A 189 4.44 46.77 6.79
C LEU A 189 4.69 47.12 5.32
N ILE A 190 4.84 46.10 4.46
CA ILE A 190 4.97 46.29 3.01
C ILE A 190 3.71 46.94 2.43
N ALA A 191 2.52 46.49 2.86
CA ALA A 191 1.25 47.08 2.42
C ALA A 191 1.13 48.56 2.84
N CYS A 192 1.49 48.91 4.08
CA CYS A 192 1.47 50.30 4.54
C CYS A 192 2.43 51.21 3.76
N ILE A 193 3.64 50.73 3.44
CA ILE A 193 4.63 51.50 2.67
C ILE A 193 4.11 51.76 1.24
N LEU A 194 3.50 50.75 0.60
CA LEU A 194 2.93 50.91 -0.75
C LEU A 194 1.76 51.91 -0.76
N ILE A 195 0.91 51.89 0.26
CA ILE A 195 -0.21 52.84 0.40
C ILE A 195 0.32 54.26 0.59
N LEU A 196 1.30 54.46 1.49
CA LEU A 196 1.91 55.78 1.72
C LEU A 196 2.61 56.33 0.47
N TYR A 197 3.29 55.48 -0.29
CA TYR A 197 3.94 55.88 -1.54
C TYR A 197 2.90 56.32 -2.59
N ARG A 198 1.78 55.60 -2.72
CA ARG A 198 0.68 55.99 -3.63
C ARG A 198 -0.01 57.28 -3.20
N LEU A 199 -0.18 57.51 -1.90
CA LEU A 199 -0.78 58.74 -1.38
C LEU A 199 0.11 59.96 -1.59
N LYS A 200 1.43 59.81 -1.47
CA LYS A 200 2.40 60.91 -1.71
C LYS A 200 2.46 61.30 -3.19
N LYS A 201 2.45 60.33 -4.11
CA LYS A 201 2.48 60.58 -5.57
C LYS A 201 1.21 61.28 -6.09
N LYS A 202 0.08 61.18 -5.38
CA LYS A 202 -1.18 61.85 -5.75
C LYS A 202 -1.24 63.34 -5.37
N LYS A 203 -0.29 63.84 -4.57
CA LYS A 203 -0.24 65.24 -4.06
C LYS A 203 0.83 66.12 -4.72
N THR A 204 1.56 65.60 -5.69
CA THR A 204 2.50 66.31 -6.59
C THR A 204 2.00 66.19 -8.01
#